data_AF-A0A7S1DEM6-F1
#
_entry.id   AF-A0A7S1DEM6-F1
#
_cell.length_a   1.000
_cell.length_b   1.000
_cell.length_c   1.000
_cell.angle_alpha   90.00
_cell.angle_beta   90.00
_cell.angle_gamma   90.00
#
_symmetry.space_group_name_H-M   'P 1'
#
loop_
_entity.id
_entity.type
_entity.pdbx_description
1 polymer ?
#
loop_
_entity_poly.entity_id
_entity_poly.type
_entity_poly.pdbx_seq_one_letter_code
_entity_poly.pdbx_strand_id
1 'polypeptide(L)'
;LGPQEWGYCTNSNQPKPPRAHYDHVTKTLVLCMDHYCPWMFNTVGYFNYRYFCNFLLFVFVGMFYGALLSFRPFFAIQTDDYWRQIQWSKEHHKHSPIQHSTSFEYTPTPPERTAIAFSFMICVSVGLAVMCLL
;
A
#
# COMPACT_ATOMS: atom_id res chain seq x y z
N LEU A 1 -27.88 -27.43 -4.62
CA LEU A 1 -28.34 -26.11 -4.13
C LEU A 1 -27.53 -25.05 -4.85
N GLY A 2 -28.20 -24.31 -5.74
CA GLY A 2 -27.56 -23.21 -6.46
C GLY A 2 -27.15 -22.08 -5.49
N PRO A 3 -26.20 -21.21 -5.86
CA PRO A 3 -25.78 -20.09 -5.03
C PRO A 3 -26.92 -19.10 -4.72
N GLN A 4 -28.06 -19.21 -5.41
CA GLN A 4 -29.24 -18.38 -5.25
C GLN A 4 -30.36 -19.03 -4.41
N GLU A 5 -30.18 -20.27 -3.96
CA GLU A 5 -31.19 -20.99 -3.19
C GLU A 5 -30.92 -20.89 -1.69
N TRP A 6 -31.98 -20.96 -0.89
CA TRP A 6 -31.85 -21.13 0.55
C TRP A 6 -31.27 -22.51 0.87
N GLY A 7 -30.37 -22.55 1.83
CA GLY A 7 -29.80 -23.78 2.35
C GLY A 7 -29.81 -23.80 3.87
N TYR A 8 -29.02 -24.72 4.44
CA TYR A 8 -28.79 -24.78 5.87
C TYR A 8 -27.28 -24.89 6.13
N CYS A 9 -26.76 -24.14 7.10
CA CYS A 9 -25.38 -24.24 7.51
C CYS A 9 -25.29 -25.13 8.75
N THR A 10 -24.61 -26.27 8.63
CA THR A 10 -24.39 -27.21 9.73
C THR A 10 -23.43 -26.66 10.78
N ASN A 11 -22.44 -25.86 10.38
CA ASN A 11 -21.45 -25.28 11.31
C ASN A 11 -22.04 -24.20 12.23
N SER A 12 -22.93 -23.33 11.72
CA SER A 12 -23.61 -22.33 12.55
C SER A 12 -24.98 -22.78 13.06
N ASN A 13 -25.47 -23.95 12.61
CA ASN A 13 -26.79 -24.48 12.90
C ASN A 13 -27.93 -23.46 12.61
N GLN A 14 -27.83 -22.79 11.46
CA GLN A 14 -28.75 -21.73 11.03
C GLN A 14 -29.15 -21.89 9.55
N PRO A 15 -30.33 -21.40 9.14
CA PRO A 15 -30.66 -21.25 7.72
C PRO A 15 -29.58 -20.45 7.01
N LYS A 16 -29.14 -20.94 5.85
CA LYS A 16 -28.13 -20.32 5.01
C LYS A 16 -28.85 -19.53 3.91
N PRO A 17 -28.86 -18.19 3.95
CA PRO A 17 -29.43 -17.40 2.87
C PRO A 17 -28.65 -17.59 1.55
N PRO A 18 -29.27 -17.25 0.41
CA PRO A 18 -28.57 -17.18 -0.87
C PRO A 18 -27.27 -16.38 -0.78
N ARG A 19 -26.21 -16.86 -1.45
CA ARG A 19 -24.85 -16.27 -1.47
C ARG A 19 -24.17 -16.11 -0.12
N ALA A 20 -24.74 -16.58 0.99
CA ALA A 20 -24.04 -16.59 2.27
C ALA A 20 -22.99 -17.71 2.28
N HIS A 21 -21.88 -17.54 2.98
CA HIS A 21 -20.89 -18.59 3.22
C HIS A 21 -20.45 -18.56 4.67
N TYR A 22 -20.18 -19.75 5.22
CA TYR A 22 -19.63 -19.86 6.56
C TYR A 22 -18.13 -19.65 6.49
N ASP A 23 -17.62 -18.64 7.19
CA ASP A 23 -16.20 -18.38 7.28
C ASP A 23 -15.59 -19.21 8.41
N HIS A 24 -14.65 -20.09 8.06
CA HIS A 24 -13.96 -20.92 9.02
C HIS A 24 -12.93 -20.16 9.88
N VAL A 25 -12.53 -18.95 9.48
CA VAL A 25 -11.60 -18.12 10.25
C VAL A 25 -12.36 -17.39 11.35
N THR A 26 -13.39 -16.62 10.98
CA THR A 26 -14.20 -15.86 11.95
C THR A 26 -15.26 -16.71 12.66
N LYS A 27 -15.51 -17.94 12.18
CA LYS A 27 -16.52 -18.88 12.71
C LYS A 27 -17.96 -18.38 12.62
N THR A 28 -18.25 -17.52 11.65
CA THR A 28 -19.57 -16.93 11.46
C THR A 28 -20.13 -17.21 10.06
N LEU A 29 -21.46 -17.19 9.95
CA LEU A 29 -22.14 -17.24 8.67
C LEU A 29 -22.26 -15.82 8.10
N VAL A 30 -21.58 -15.55 6.98
CA VAL A 30 -21.47 -14.21 6.40
C VAL A 30 -22.33 -14.11 5.14
N LEU A 31 -23.24 -13.12 5.11
CA LEU A 31 -24.12 -12.86 3.98
C LEU A 31 -23.34 -12.26 2.80
N CYS A 32 -23.58 -12.76 1.58
CA CYS A 32 -22.85 -12.37 0.37
C CYS A 32 -21.34 -12.30 0.62
N MET A 33 -20.80 -13.31 1.30
CA MET A 33 -19.37 -13.37 1.64
C MET A 33 -18.55 -13.28 0.36
N ASP A 34 -17.56 -12.40 0.38
CA ASP A 34 -16.58 -12.26 -0.68
C ASP A 34 -15.32 -13.04 -0.29
N HIS A 35 -14.62 -12.60 0.77
CA HIS A 35 -13.43 -13.28 1.28
C HIS A 35 -13.13 -12.91 2.74
N TYR A 36 -12.32 -13.74 3.41
CA TYR A 36 -11.65 -13.32 4.64
C TYR A 36 -10.42 -12.48 4.26
N CYS A 37 -10.36 -11.24 4.73
CA CYS A 37 -9.27 -10.32 4.43
C CYS A 37 -8.29 -10.26 5.63
N PRO A 38 -7.06 -10.80 5.50
CA PRO A 38 -6.08 -10.75 6.57
C PRO A 38 -5.65 -9.32 6.93
N TRP A 39 -5.69 -8.39 5.96
CA TRP A 39 -5.27 -7.00 6.15
C TRP A 39 -6.24 -6.20 7.02
N MET A 40 -7.52 -6.58 7.01
CA MET A 40 -8.57 -5.96 7.82
C MET A 40 -8.88 -6.80 9.06
N PHE A 41 -8.24 -7.97 9.22
CA PHE A 41 -8.56 -8.99 10.22
C PHE A 41 -10.08 -9.26 10.33
N ASN A 42 -10.76 -9.27 9.18
CA ASN A 42 -12.22 -9.37 9.12
C ASN A 42 -12.68 -10.01 7.81
N THR A 43 -13.86 -10.64 7.83
CA THR A 43 -14.53 -11.15 6.63
C THR A 43 -15.24 -10.02 5.89
N VAL A 44 -14.97 -9.88 4.60
CA VAL A 44 -15.68 -8.96 3.72
C VAL A 44 -16.94 -9.65 3.19
N GLY A 45 -18.08 -9.00 3.39
CA GLY A 45 -19.38 -9.46 2.93
C GLY A 45 -20.36 -8.30 2.84
N TYR A 46 -21.66 -8.59 2.78
CA TYR A 46 -22.69 -7.60 2.46
C TYR A 46 -22.61 -6.31 3.29
N PHE A 47 -22.46 -6.43 4.62
CA PHE A 47 -22.55 -5.30 5.53
C PHE A 47 -21.32 -4.39 5.56
N ASN A 48 -20.18 -4.84 5.03
CA ASN A 48 -18.95 -4.06 5.05
C ASN A 48 -18.26 -3.92 3.69
N TYR A 49 -18.83 -4.46 2.62
CA TYR A 49 -18.29 -4.36 1.26
C TYR A 49 -18.03 -2.91 0.84
N ARG A 50 -18.97 -1.99 1.12
CA ARG A 50 -18.78 -0.55 0.85
C ARG A 50 -17.58 0.05 1.59
N TYR A 51 -17.38 -0.33 2.84
CA TYR A 51 -16.25 0.16 3.63
C TYR A 51 -14.93 -0.42 3.13
N PHE A 52 -14.94 -1.67 2.64
CA PHE A 52 -13.79 -2.28 1.99
C PHE A 52 -13.41 -1.54 0.69
N CYS A 53 -14.37 -1.21 -0.17
CA CYS A 53 -14.10 -0.39 -1.36
C CYS A 53 -13.53 1.00 -1.00
N ASN A 54 -14.10 1.65 0.02
CA ASN A 54 -13.56 2.93 0.51
C ASN A 54 -12.13 2.77 1.04
N PHE A 55 -11.83 1.69 1.76
CA PHE A 55 -10.47 1.38 2.22
C PHE A 55 -9.51 1.27 1.03
N LEU A 56 -9.86 0.52 -0.02
CA LEU A 56 -9.02 0.41 -1.23
C LEU A 56 -8.80 1.78 -1.89
N LEU A 57 -9.84 2.61 -1.99
CA LEU A 57 -9.72 3.97 -2.53
C LEU A 57 -8.74 4.82 -1.71
N PHE A 58 -8.83 4.80 -0.38
CA PHE A 58 -7.91 5.58 0.46
C PHE A 58 -6.48 5.05 0.42
N VAL A 59 -6.28 3.73 0.29
CA VAL A 59 -4.95 3.15 0.05
C VAL A 59 -4.40 3.65 -1.28
N PHE A 60 -5.19 3.63 -2.36
CA PHE A 60 -4.77 4.16 -3.66
C PHE A 60 -4.37 5.64 -3.58
N VAL A 61 -5.21 6.49 -2.98
CA VAL A 61 -4.92 7.91 -2.79
C VAL A 61 -3.64 8.13 -1.97
N GLY A 62 -3.46 7.37 -0.89
CA GLY A 62 -2.26 7.43 -0.05
C GLY A 62 -1.00 7.02 -0.81
N MET A 63 -1.06 5.95 -1.62
CA MET A 63 0.04 5.51 -2.46
C MET A 63 0.37 6.53 -3.55
N PHE A 64 -0.64 7.11 -4.19
CA PHE A 64 -0.46 8.18 -5.17
C PHE A 64 0.20 9.41 -4.55
N TYR A 65 -0.28 9.85 -3.39
CA TYR A 65 0.32 10.97 -2.64
C TYR A 65 1.78 10.70 -2.26
N GLY A 66 2.09 9.50 -1.76
CA GLY A 66 3.47 9.09 -1.44
C GLY A 66 4.38 9.08 -2.66
N ALA A 67 3.89 8.61 -3.81
CA ALA A 67 4.63 8.64 -5.07
C ALA A 67 4.91 10.09 -5.53
N LEU A 68 3.94 10.99 -5.42
CA LEU A 68 4.14 12.41 -5.75
C LEU A 68 5.18 13.08 -4.85
N LEU A 69 5.13 12.81 -3.54
CA LEU A 69 6.09 13.38 -2.58
C LEU A 69 7.52 12.89 -2.85
N SER A 70 7.68 11.61 -3.17
CA SER A 70 8.98 10.98 -3.44
C SER A 70 9.47 11.15 -4.89
N PHE A 71 8.64 11.67 -5.80
CA PHE A 71 8.96 11.85 -7.22
C PHE A 71 10.21 12.70 -7.43
N ARG A 72 10.21 13.96 -6.95
CA ARG A 72 11.35 14.86 -7.13
C ARG A 72 12.67 14.29 -6.62
N PRO A 73 12.77 13.83 -5.36
CA PRO A 73 14.04 13.29 -4.87
C PRO A 73 14.44 11.98 -5.56
N PHE A 74 13.48 11.15 -5.98
CA PHE A 74 13.79 9.93 -6.74
C PHE A 74 14.51 10.23 -8.05
N PHE A 75 14.01 11.21 -8.82
CA PHE A 75 14.66 11.64 -10.05
C PHE A 75 15.96 12.42 -9.80
N ALA A 76 16.05 13.19 -8.71
CA ALA A 76 17.27 13.90 -8.34
C ALA A 76 18.47 12.96 -8.11
N ILE A 77 18.25 11.74 -7.62
CA ILE A 77 19.31 10.72 -7.44
C ILE A 77 19.99 10.35 -8.77
N GLN A 78 19.31 10.48 -9.91
CA GLN A 78 19.85 10.14 -11.23
C GLN A 78 20.60 11.29 -11.90
N THR A 79 20.51 12.50 -11.35
CA THR A 79 21.13 13.70 -11.95
C THR A 79 22.63 13.80 -11.65
N ASP A 80 23.35 14.56 -12.47
CA ASP A 80 24.77 14.87 -12.22
C ASP A 80 24.97 15.61 -10.88
N ASP A 81 23.96 16.36 -10.43
CA ASP A 81 24.03 17.14 -9.20
C ASP A 81 24.14 16.26 -7.95
N TYR A 82 23.57 15.05 -7.97
CA TYR A 82 23.78 14.05 -6.91
C TYR A 82 25.27 13.66 -6.80
N TRP A 83 25.94 13.40 -7.92
CA TRP A 83 27.36 13.04 -7.92
C TRP A 83 28.25 14.22 -7.57
N ARG A 84 27.89 15.43 -8.01
CA ARG A 84 28.58 16.67 -7.62
C ARG A 84 28.51 16.91 -6.12
N GLN A 85 27.36 16.70 -5.49
CA GLN A 85 27.21 16.80 -4.03
C GLN A 85 28.16 15.83 -3.30
N ILE A 86 28.25 14.58 -3.78
CA ILE A 86 29.14 13.57 -3.19
C ILE A 86 30.60 13.97 -3.34
N GLN A 87 31.01 14.44 -4.53
CA GLN A 87 32.38 14.88 -4.79
C GLN A 87 32.75 16.09 -3.92
N TRP A 88 31.91 17.13 -3.93
CA TRP A 88 32.09 18.33 -3.12
C TRP A 88 32.20 17.98 -1.63
N SER A 89 31.34 17.10 -1.13
CA SER A 89 31.40 16.66 0.26
C SER A 89 32.67 15.86 0.56
N LYS A 90 33.18 15.03 -0.35
CA LYS A 90 34.45 14.32 -0.12
C LYS A 90 35.64 15.27 -0.01
N GLU A 91 35.63 16.36 -0.79
CA GLU A 91 36.68 17.37 -0.80
C GLU A 91 36.66 18.23 0.48
N HIS A 92 35.47 18.69 0.90
CA HIS A 92 35.33 19.63 2.01
C HIS A 92 35.17 18.95 3.38
N HIS A 93 34.65 17.72 3.39
CA HIS A 93 34.16 17.03 4.59
C HIS A 93 34.72 15.59 4.67
N LYS A 94 36.05 15.45 4.59
CA LYS A 94 36.77 14.16 4.53
C LYS A 94 36.44 13.17 5.67
N HIS A 95 36.00 13.67 6.83
CA HIS A 95 35.69 12.87 8.02
C HIS A 95 34.26 13.00 8.55
N SER A 96 33.41 13.83 7.94
CA SER A 96 32.02 14.03 8.37
C SER A 96 31.03 13.42 7.37
N PRO A 97 29.88 12.91 7.86
CA PRO A 97 28.85 12.40 6.97
C PRO A 97 28.35 13.51 6.03
N ILE A 98 27.95 13.11 4.81
CA ILE A 98 27.37 14.01 3.81
C ILE A 98 26.07 14.57 4.38
N GLN A 99 25.95 15.89 4.46
CA GLN A 99 24.77 16.60 4.94
C GLN A 99 24.15 17.43 3.83
N HIS A 100 22.87 17.79 4.01
CA HIS A 100 22.19 18.73 3.14
C HIS A 100 22.86 20.10 3.22
N SER A 101 23.23 20.64 2.07
CA SER A 101 23.81 21.98 1.97
C SER A 101 22.73 22.95 1.52
N THR A 102 22.68 24.12 2.13
CA THR A 102 21.76 25.21 1.75
C THR A 102 22.12 25.85 0.41
N SER A 103 23.29 25.53 -0.13
CA SER A 103 23.81 26.07 -1.39
C SER A 103 23.31 25.33 -2.63
N PHE A 104 22.69 24.15 -2.46
CA PHE A 104 22.19 23.33 -3.56
C PHE A 104 20.68 23.13 -3.45
N GLU A 105 20.02 22.90 -4.59
CA GLU A 105 18.65 22.39 -4.59
C GLU A 105 18.62 21.03 -3.85
N TYR A 106 17.49 20.69 -3.23
CA TYR A 106 17.40 19.49 -2.39
C TYR A 106 17.74 18.23 -3.19
N THR A 107 18.94 17.69 -2.95
CA THR A 107 19.44 16.44 -3.51
C THR A 107 19.61 15.41 -2.39
N PRO A 108 19.03 14.20 -2.51
CA PRO A 108 19.13 13.19 -1.48
C PRO A 108 20.56 12.81 -1.13
N THR A 109 20.84 12.62 0.15
CA THR A 109 22.12 12.09 0.60
C THR A 109 22.20 10.57 0.40
N PRO A 110 23.41 9.97 0.34
CA PRO A 110 23.55 8.53 0.14
C PRO A 110 22.82 7.64 1.17
N PRO A 111 22.72 8.00 2.47
CA PRO A 111 21.90 7.26 3.42
C PRO A 111 20.40 7.27 3.09
N GLU A 112 19.89 8.37 2.52
CA GLU A 112 18.47 8.55 2.18
C GLU A 112 18.10 7.87 0.85
N ARG A 113 19.09 7.68 -0.05
CA ARG A 113 18.90 7.11 -1.40
C ARG A 113 18.03 5.86 -1.39
N THR A 114 18.39 4.89 -0.54
CA THR A 114 17.71 3.59 -0.49
C THR A 114 16.27 3.74 -0.02
N ALA A 115 16.03 4.56 1.01
CA ALA A 115 14.69 4.79 1.54
C ALA A 115 13.78 5.50 0.53
N ILE A 116 14.28 6.53 -0.16
CA ILE A 116 13.53 7.26 -1.20
C ILE A 116 13.21 6.36 -2.38
N ALA A 117 14.20 5.57 -2.84
CA ALA A 117 14.02 4.63 -3.94
C ALA A 117 12.95 3.57 -3.61
N PHE A 118 13.04 2.93 -2.44
CA PHE A 118 12.03 1.96 -2.01
C PHE A 118 10.67 2.61 -1.79
N SER A 119 10.59 3.80 -1.19
CA SER A 119 9.34 4.51 -0.98
C SER A 119 8.63 4.80 -2.30
N PHE A 120 9.33 5.37 -3.28
CA PHE A 120 8.75 5.65 -4.59
C PHE A 120 8.30 4.37 -5.30
N MET A 121 9.16 3.34 -5.34
CA MET A 121 8.85 2.07 -5.99
C MET A 121 7.66 1.33 -5.34
N ILE A 122 7.60 1.30 -4.01
CA ILE A 122 6.48 0.68 -3.26
C ILE A 122 5.20 1.46 -3.50
N CYS A 123 5.22 2.80 -3.39
CA CYS A 123 4.05 3.62 -3.63
C CYS A 123 3.49 3.44 -5.05
N VAL A 124 4.36 3.41 -6.07
CA VAL A 124 3.93 3.18 -7.45
C VAL A 124 3.38 1.76 -7.64
N SER A 125 4.11 0.73 -7.19
CA SER A 125 3.70 -0.66 -7.39
C SER A 125 2.42 -1.04 -6.64
N VAL A 126 2.30 -0.66 -5.36
CA VAL A 126 1.09 -0.89 -4.56
C VAL A 126 -0.07 -0.05 -5.09
N GLY A 127 0.18 1.21 -5.47
CA GLY A 127 -0.84 2.06 -6.08
C GLY A 127 -1.43 1.46 -7.35
N LEU A 128 -0.58 0.98 -8.27
CA LEU A 128 -1.03 0.29 -9.50
C LEU A 128 -1.76 -1.00 -9.18
N ALA A 129 -1.26 -1.82 -8.24
CA ALA A 129 -1.93 -3.06 -7.86
C ALA A 129 -3.33 -2.82 -7.30
N VAL A 130 -3.49 -1.82 -6.43
CA VAL A 130 -4.80 -1.45 -5.86
C VAL A 130 -5.72 -0.84 -6.91
N MET A 131 -5.18 -0.06 -7.85
CA MET A 131 -5.96 0.46 -8.98
C MET A 131 -6.56 -0.66 -9.85
N CYS A 132 -5.85 -1.77 -10.05
CA CYS A 132 -6.36 -2.93 -10.78
C CYS A 132 -7.46 -3.70 -10.03
N LEU A 133 -7.63 -3.46 -8.72
CA LEU A 133 -8.65 -4.10 -7.88
C LEU A 133 -9.91 -3.24 -7.73
N LEU A 134 -9.85 -1.96 -8.09
CA LEU A 134 -10.95 -1.00 -8.09
C LEU A 134 -11.69 -1.02 -9.43
#